data_AF-A0A416YL79-F1
#
_entry.id   AF-A0A416YL79-F1
#
_cell.length_a   1.000
_cell.length_b   1.000
_cell.length_c   1.000
_cell.angle_alpha   90.00
_cell.angle_beta   90.00
_cell.angle_gamma   90.00
#
_symmetry.space_group_name_H-M   'P 1'
#
loop_
_entity.id
_entity.type
_entity.pdbx_description
1 polymer ?
#
loop_
_entity_poly.entity_id
_entity_poly.type
_entity_poly.pdbx_seq_one_letter_code
_entity_poly.pdbx_strand_id
1 'polypeptide(L)'
;MKHTVITIARSYGSGGRTLGKKLAEELGIHCYDRELIRMASDESGINEALFGEADEKLRKMPLFRIAKKAYHGEVLPPDSDEFVSNDNLFNYQAKIIREVAKEESCIIIGRCADYVLKDCDYVKSLFFYAPRKDCIERVMQQNGGTKKDIEKKIDTIDKYRADYYKYYTGREWNDARNYDFCLDTTSLSYEKLVQVVKAYLEISEAEEP
;
A
#
# COMPACT_ATOMS: atom_id res chain seq x y z
N MET A 1 -0.66 -22.81 6.48
CA MET A 1 -0.42 -21.57 7.23
C MET A 1 -1.69 -21.23 7.99
N LYS A 2 -1.55 -20.57 9.14
CA LYS A 2 -2.65 -19.82 9.76
C LYS A 2 -3.18 -18.80 8.75
N HIS A 3 -4.41 -18.33 8.91
CA HIS A 3 -4.92 -17.24 8.08
C HIS A 3 -4.07 -15.99 8.38
N THR A 4 -3.37 -15.46 7.37
CA THR A 4 -2.38 -14.40 7.53
C THR A 4 -2.45 -13.43 6.36
N VAL A 5 -2.59 -12.14 6.67
CA VAL A 5 -2.62 -11.05 5.67
C VAL A 5 -1.39 -10.17 5.84
N ILE A 6 -0.65 -9.96 4.76
CA ILE A 6 0.58 -9.17 4.79
C ILE A 6 0.34 -7.87 4.03
N THR A 7 0.44 -6.74 4.71
CA THR A 7 0.35 -5.42 4.06
C THR A 7 1.75 -4.88 3.77
N ILE A 8 1.96 -4.29 2.60
CA ILE A 8 3.28 -3.79 2.16
C ILE A 8 3.17 -2.34 1.72
N ALA A 9 3.72 -1.43 2.53
CA ALA A 9 4.06 -0.07 2.12
C ALA A 9 5.52 0.00 1.64
N ARG A 10 5.85 0.98 0.78
CA ARG A 10 7.16 1.02 0.09
C ARG A 10 7.52 2.34 -0.57
N SER A 11 8.76 2.77 -0.45
CA SER A 11 9.34 3.86 -1.25
C SER A 11 9.37 3.53 -2.75
N TYR A 12 9.24 4.54 -3.61
CA TYR A 12 9.25 4.32 -5.05
C TYR A 12 10.68 4.00 -5.51
N GLY A 13 10.80 3.02 -6.39
CA GLY A 13 12.10 2.52 -6.81
C GLY A 13 12.78 1.63 -5.75
N SER A 14 12.19 1.33 -4.59
CA SER A 14 12.83 0.45 -3.60
C SER A 14 12.88 -1.01 -4.03
N GLY A 15 12.12 -1.43 -5.03
CA GLY A 15 11.95 -2.85 -5.35
C GLY A 15 10.99 -3.58 -4.40
N GLY A 16 10.35 -2.88 -3.45
CA GLY A 16 9.39 -3.48 -2.53
C GLY A 16 8.22 -4.21 -3.21
N ARG A 17 7.79 -3.75 -4.40
CA ARG A 17 6.78 -4.47 -5.20
C ARG A 17 7.30 -5.82 -5.70
N THR A 18 8.55 -5.86 -6.16
CA THR A 18 9.18 -7.10 -6.64
C THR A 18 9.37 -8.08 -5.48
N LEU A 19 9.82 -7.58 -4.32
CA LEU A 19 9.99 -8.39 -3.12
C LEU A 19 8.65 -8.96 -2.64
N GLY A 20 7.59 -8.13 -2.60
CA GLY A 20 6.24 -8.59 -2.23
C GLY A 20 5.68 -9.67 -3.16
N LYS A 21 5.89 -9.56 -4.47
CA LYS A 21 5.48 -10.60 -5.42
C LYS A 21 6.25 -11.91 -5.24
N LYS A 22 7.58 -11.83 -5.07
CA LYS A 22 8.40 -13.01 -4.78
C LYS A 22 7.99 -13.69 -3.47
N LEU A 23 7.67 -12.89 -2.44
CA LEU A 23 7.17 -13.42 -1.17
C LEU A 23 5.82 -14.14 -1.36
N ALA A 24 4.91 -13.58 -2.15
CA ALA A 24 3.61 -14.21 -2.45
C ALA A 24 3.78 -15.55 -3.17
N GLU A 25 4.66 -15.62 -4.17
CA GLU A 25 5.02 -16.86 -4.89
C GLU A 25 5.56 -17.92 -3.92
N GLU A 26 6.46 -17.52 -3.01
CA GLU A 26 7.11 -18.40 -2.03
C GLU A 26 6.20 -18.85 -0.87
N LEU A 27 5.09 -18.16 -0.65
CA LEU A 27 4.06 -18.51 0.33
C LEU A 27 2.86 -19.21 -0.31
N GLY A 28 2.74 -19.18 -1.65
CA GLY A 28 1.60 -19.74 -2.36
C GLY A 28 0.29 -18.98 -2.11
N ILE A 29 0.36 -17.66 -1.90
CA ILE A 29 -0.81 -16.80 -1.62
C ILE A 29 -0.92 -15.68 -2.67
N HIS A 30 -2.11 -15.09 -2.79
CA HIS A 30 -2.37 -14.04 -3.78
C HIS A 30 -1.69 -12.71 -3.41
N CYS A 31 -1.35 -11.90 -4.42
CA CYS A 31 -0.70 -10.59 -4.24
C CYS A 31 -1.50 -9.45 -4.87
N TYR A 32 -2.34 -8.84 -4.04
CA TYR A 32 -3.20 -7.70 -4.34
C TYR A 32 -2.42 -6.39 -4.51
N ASP A 33 -2.56 -5.78 -5.68
CA ASP A 33 -2.00 -4.45 -6.01
C ASP A 33 -3.06 -3.59 -6.71
N ARG A 34 -2.97 -3.41 -8.04
CA ARG A 34 -3.93 -2.58 -8.79
C ARG A 34 -5.30 -3.26 -8.95
N GLU A 35 -5.37 -4.58 -8.81
CA GLU A 35 -6.61 -5.33 -8.99
C GLU A 35 -7.67 -4.99 -7.94
N LEU A 36 -7.28 -4.55 -6.74
CA LEU A 36 -8.22 -4.03 -5.74
C LEU A 36 -9.03 -2.83 -6.24
N ILE A 37 -8.43 -2.01 -7.12
CA ILE A 37 -9.12 -0.87 -7.73
C ILE A 37 -10.19 -1.38 -8.70
N ARG A 38 -9.85 -2.41 -9.49
CA ARG A 38 -10.79 -3.03 -10.41
C ARG A 38 -11.94 -3.71 -9.66
N MET A 39 -11.65 -4.44 -8.59
CA MET A 39 -12.68 -5.03 -7.73
C MET A 39 -13.59 -3.96 -7.11
N ALA A 40 -13.02 -2.84 -6.66
CA ALA A 40 -13.81 -1.71 -6.15
C ALA A 40 -14.66 -1.06 -7.25
N SER A 41 -14.15 -0.95 -8.47
CA SER A 41 -14.90 -0.48 -9.65
C SER A 41 -16.06 -1.41 -9.97
N ASP A 42 -15.83 -2.72 -10.01
CA ASP A 42 -16.84 -3.73 -10.33
C ASP A 42 -17.95 -3.76 -9.25
N GLU A 43 -17.59 -3.65 -7.97
CA GLU A 43 -18.52 -3.63 -6.84
C GLU A 43 -19.35 -2.34 -6.75
N SER A 44 -18.72 -1.18 -6.99
CA SER A 44 -19.40 0.11 -6.88
C SER A 44 -20.14 0.53 -8.15
N GLY A 45 -19.78 -0.03 -9.31
CA GLY A 45 -20.18 0.48 -10.62
C GLY A 45 -19.51 1.80 -11.01
N ILE A 46 -18.57 2.31 -10.19
CA ILE A 46 -17.82 3.54 -10.49
C ILE A 46 -16.68 3.20 -11.45
N ASN A 47 -16.47 4.03 -12.47
CA ASN A 47 -15.39 3.84 -13.43
C ASN A 47 -14.00 3.80 -12.74
N GLU A 48 -13.22 2.75 -13.02
CA GLU A 48 -11.83 2.56 -12.52
C GLU A 48 -10.96 3.83 -12.67
N ALA A 49 -11.13 4.60 -13.75
CA ALA A 49 -10.39 5.84 -13.98
C ALA A 49 -10.61 6.87 -12.86
N LEU A 50 -11.80 6.93 -12.26
CA LEU A 50 -12.10 7.87 -11.18
C LEU A 50 -11.31 7.55 -9.90
N PHE A 51 -11.07 6.27 -9.61
CA PHE A 51 -10.18 5.87 -8.53
C PHE A 51 -8.72 6.29 -8.81
N GLY A 52 -8.28 6.17 -10.07
CA GLY A 52 -6.96 6.63 -10.50
C GLY A 52 -6.82 8.16 -10.53
N GLU A 53 -7.88 8.89 -10.83
CA GLU A 53 -7.90 10.35 -10.88
C GLU A 53 -8.01 10.99 -9.49
N ALA A 54 -8.75 10.37 -8.57
CA ALA A 54 -8.85 10.80 -7.17
C ALA A 54 -7.47 10.83 -6.50
N ASP A 55 -6.69 9.78 -6.75
CA ASP A 55 -5.27 9.71 -6.43
C ASP A 55 -4.52 10.95 -6.97
N GLU A 56 -4.70 11.29 -8.25
CA GLU A 56 -4.04 12.46 -8.86
C GLU A 56 -4.52 13.82 -8.36
N LYS A 57 -5.79 13.96 -7.97
CA LYS A 57 -6.37 15.20 -7.45
C LYS A 57 -5.83 15.52 -6.06
N LEU A 58 -5.70 14.52 -5.19
CA LEU A 58 -5.07 14.67 -3.86
C LEU A 58 -3.64 15.22 -3.97
N ARG A 59 -2.88 14.79 -4.99
CA ARG A 59 -1.53 15.31 -5.29
C ARG A 59 -1.49 16.83 -5.53
N LYS A 60 -2.61 17.45 -5.94
CA LYS A 60 -2.70 18.87 -6.29
C LYS A 60 -3.26 19.74 -5.16
N MET A 61 -3.70 19.17 -4.03
CA MET A 61 -4.31 19.93 -2.93
C MET A 61 -3.26 20.46 -1.93
N PRO A 62 -3.35 21.73 -1.47
CA PRO A 62 -2.49 22.23 -0.40
C PRO A 62 -2.82 21.54 0.94
N LEU A 63 -1.80 21.00 1.61
CA LEU A 63 -1.91 20.27 2.90
C LEU A 63 -2.62 21.04 4.03
N PHE A 64 -2.69 22.38 3.94
CA PHE A 64 -3.13 23.26 5.03
C PHE A 64 -4.64 23.36 5.24
N ARG A 65 -5.48 22.64 4.46
CA ARG A 65 -6.96 22.75 4.54
C ARG A 65 -7.68 21.49 5.01
N ILE A 66 -6.98 20.45 5.45
CA ILE A 66 -7.64 19.18 5.78
C ILE A 66 -8.08 19.22 7.25
N ALA A 67 -9.33 19.61 7.47
CA ALA A 67 -10.04 19.24 8.68
C ALA A 67 -10.08 17.70 8.75
N LYS A 68 -9.75 17.13 9.92
CA LYS A 68 -9.81 15.68 10.19
C LYS A 68 -11.24 15.18 9.95
N LYS A 69 -11.53 14.63 8.77
CA LYS A 69 -12.58 13.60 8.65
C LYS A 69 -11.87 12.27 8.91
N ALA A 70 -12.03 11.76 10.13
CA ALA A 70 -11.61 10.40 10.41
C ALA A 70 -12.36 9.45 9.47
N TYR A 71 -11.69 8.43 8.98
CA TYR A 71 -12.33 7.35 8.24
C TYR A 71 -13.47 6.74 9.09
N HIS A 72 -14.71 6.80 8.58
CA HIS A 72 -15.91 6.28 9.27
C HIS A 72 -16.44 4.96 8.68
N GLY A 73 -15.85 4.47 7.58
CA GLY A 73 -16.08 3.11 7.08
C GLY A 73 -17.36 2.86 6.30
N GLU A 74 -18.23 3.84 6.14
CA GLU A 74 -19.48 3.70 5.39
C GLU A 74 -19.31 4.08 3.92
N VAL A 75 -19.78 3.21 3.02
CA VAL A 75 -19.87 3.52 1.57
C VAL A 75 -21.18 4.23 1.29
N LEU A 76 -21.12 5.27 0.46
CA LEU A 76 -22.30 6.03 0.04
C LEU A 76 -22.95 5.35 -1.17
N PRO A 77 -24.30 5.34 -1.23
CA PRO A 77 -25.03 4.76 -2.35
C PRO A 77 -25.02 5.65 -3.61
N PRO A 78 -25.37 5.11 -4.79
CA PRO A 78 -25.31 5.84 -6.08
C PRO A 78 -26.18 7.10 -6.18
N ASP A 79 -27.20 7.23 -5.34
CA ASP A 79 -28.10 8.39 -5.25
C ASP A 79 -27.54 9.53 -4.39
N SER A 80 -26.35 9.36 -3.80
CA SER A 80 -25.64 10.40 -3.07
C SER A 80 -24.87 11.36 -4.00
N ASP A 81 -24.96 12.66 -3.75
CA ASP A 81 -24.16 13.67 -4.45
C ASP A 81 -22.64 13.49 -4.23
N GLU A 82 -22.25 12.83 -3.13
CA GLU A 82 -20.84 12.53 -2.79
C GLU A 82 -20.40 11.13 -3.26
N PHE A 83 -21.20 10.44 -4.09
CA PHE A 83 -20.93 9.06 -4.51
C PHE A 83 -19.56 8.86 -5.18
N VAL A 84 -19.12 9.81 -6.00
CA VAL A 84 -17.80 9.77 -6.68
C VAL A 84 -16.74 10.64 -5.98
N SER A 85 -16.96 11.00 -4.71
CA SER A 85 -15.99 11.74 -3.91
C SER A 85 -14.75 10.90 -3.61
N ASN A 86 -13.60 11.55 -3.41
CA ASN A 86 -12.35 10.87 -3.05
C ASN A 86 -12.51 10.01 -1.78
N ASP A 87 -13.27 10.51 -0.79
CA ASP A 87 -13.57 9.79 0.44
C ASP A 87 -14.39 8.52 0.17
N ASN A 88 -15.42 8.60 -0.68
CA ASN A 88 -16.21 7.41 -0.99
C ASN A 88 -15.43 6.39 -1.82
N LEU A 89 -14.58 6.84 -2.75
CA LEU A 89 -13.67 5.98 -3.50
C LEU A 89 -12.71 5.24 -2.57
N PHE A 90 -12.17 5.93 -1.56
CA PHE A 90 -11.36 5.29 -0.52
C PHE A 90 -12.18 4.29 0.32
N ASN A 91 -13.43 4.63 0.67
CA ASN A 91 -14.30 3.74 1.43
C ASN A 91 -14.57 2.43 0.67
N TYR A 92 -14.79 2.49 -0.64
CA TYR A 92 -14.91 1.30 -1.48
C TYR A 92 -13.62 0.49 -1.53
N GLN A 93 -12.45 1.14 -1.70
CA GLN A 93 -11.17 0.42 -1.63
C GLN A 93 -10.97 -0.26 -0.27
N ALA A 94 -11.29 0.42 0.82
CA ALA A 94 -11.18 -0.11 2.18
C ALA A 94 -12.18 -1.26 2.43
N LYS A 95 -13.38 -1.19 1.86
CA LYS A 95 -14.36 -2.29 1.88
C LYS A 95 -13.77 -3.54 1.23
N ILE A 96 -13.30 -3.43 -0.02
CA ILE A 96 -12.69 -4.55 -0.75
C ILE A 96 -11.48 -5.12 -0.01
N ILE A 97 -10.59 -4.26 0.51
CA ILE A 97 -9.43 -4.69 1.30
C ILE A 97 -9.86 -5.56 2.49
N ARG A 98 -10.94 -5.20 3.20
CA ARG A 98 -11.44 -6.01 4.32
C ARG A 98 -12.10 -7.30 3.88
N GLU A 99 -12.76 -7.32 2.74
CA GLU A 99 -13.39 -8.52 2.20
C GLU A 99 -12.34 -9.56 1.82
N VAL A 100 -11.36 -9.19 0.97
CA VAL A 100 -10.29 -10.11 0.57
C VAL A 100 -9.45 -10.57 1.78
N ALA A 101 -9.19 -9.66 2.72
CA ALA A 101 -8.44 -9.98 3.93
C ALA A 101 -9.21 -10.90 4.89
N LYS A 102 -10.55 -11.02 4.79
CA LYS A 102 -11.33 -11.97 5.59
C LYS A 102 -11.45 -13.33 4.91
N GLU A 103 -11.46 -13.34 3.58
CA GLU A 103 -11.70 -14.55 2.79
C GLU A 103 -10.45 -15.43 2.68
N GLU A 104 -9.26 -14.84 2.53
CA GLU A 104 -8.05 -15.61 2.25
C GLU A 104 -6.77 -14.97 2.78
N SER A 105 -5.76 -15.81 3.00
CA SER A 105 -4.39 -15.33 3.22
C SER A 105 -3.87 -14.67 1.95
N CYS A 106 -3.37 -13.44 2.07
CA CYS A 106 -2.94 -12.67 0.90
C CYS A 106 -1.91 -11.59 1.25
N ILE A 107 -1.26 -11.05 0.23
CA ILE A 107 -0.40 -9.87 0.32
C ILE A 107 -1.12 -8.69 -0.31
N ILE A 108 -1.17 -7.54 0.37
CA ILE A 108 -1.79 -6.30 -0.13
C ILE A 108 -0.74 -5.19 -0.21
N ILE A 109 -0.51 -4.64 -1.40
CA ILE A 109 0.52 -3.61 -1.64
C ILE A 109 -0.07 -2.19 -1.62
N GLY A 110 0.15 -1.46 -0.52
CA GLY A 110 -0.16 -0.04 -0.38
C GLY A 110 -1.60 0.25 0.05
N ARG A 111 -2.18 1.34 -0.51
CA ARG A 111 -3.58 1.73 -0.31
C ARG A 111 -4.00 1.95 1.15
N CYS A 112 -3.06 2.26 2.04
CA CYS A 112 -3.26 2.34 3.49
C CYS A 112 -3.81 1.03 4.08
N ALA A 113 -3.53 -0.13 3.48
CA ALA A 113 -4.04 -1.41 3.95
C ALA A 113 -3.62 -1.70 5.40
N ASP A 114 -2.40 -1.31 5.79
CA ASP A 114 -1.91 -1.37 7.17
C ASP A 114 -2.85 -0.65 8.15
N TYR A 115 -3.34 0.52 7.77
CA TYR A 115 -4.26 1.31 8.60
C TYR A 115 -5.70 0.81 8.51
N VAL A 116 -6.16 0.40 7.33
CA VAL A 116 -7.51 -0.13 7.10
C VAL A 116 -7.77 -1.41 7.90
N LEU A 117 -6.72 -2.21 8.09
CA LEU A 117 -6.73 -3.51 8.76
C LEU A 117 -6.05 -3.49 10.15
N LYS A 118 -5.78 -2.31 10.72
CA LYS A 118 -5.02 -2.16 11.99
C LYS A 118 -5.62 -2.86 13.21
N ASP A 119 -6.92 -3.15 13.17
CA ASP A 119 -7.67 -3.77 14.27
C ASP A 119 -7.90 -5.28 14.00
N CYS A 120 -7.12 -5.87 13.07
CA CYS A 120 -7.19 -7.29 12.72
C CYS A 120 -5.92 -8.02 13.16
N ASP A 121 -6.08 -9.00 14.04
CA ASP A 121 -4.98 -9.71 14.71
C ASP A 121 -4.15 -10.58 13.75
N TYR A 122 -4.74 -10.98 12.62
CA TYR A 122 -4.12 -11.82 11.58
C TYR A 122 -3.31 -11.02 10.54
N VAL A 123 -3.02 -9.75 10.82
CA VAL A 123 -2.34 -8.85 9.88
C VAL A 123 -0.91 -8.57 10.32
N LYS A 124 0.03 -8.67 9.38
CA LYS A 124 1.41 -8.19 9.55
C LYS A 124 1.69 -7.08 8.55
N SER A 125 2.20 -5.96 9.04
CA SER A 125 2.46 -4.75 8.27
C SER A 125 3.95 -4.54 8.02
N LEU A 126 4.33 -4.46 6.75
CA LEU A 126 5.71 -4.35 6.30
C LEU A 126 5.96 -3.02 5.57
N PHE A 127 7.15 -2.45 5.76
CA PHE A 127 7.61 -1.28 5.00
C PHE A 127 8.95 -1.53 4.31
N PHE A 128 8.97 -1.45 2.98
CA PHE A 128 10.16 -1.70 2.17
C PHE A 128 10.75 -0.42 1.57
N TYR A 129 11.98 -0.10 1.95
CA TYR A 129 12.72 1.07 1.47
C TYR A 129 14.08 0.69 0.89
N ALA A 130 14.76 1.67 0.30
CA ALA A 130 16.14 1.54 -0.16
C ALA A 130 16.81 2.91 -0.13
N PRO A 131 18.15 2.98 -0.12
CA PRO A 131 18.86 4.24 -0.28
C PRO A 131 18.48 4.91 -1.60
N ARG A 132 18.47 6.25 -1.59
CA ARG A 132 18.01 7.05 -2.71
C ARG A 132 18.74 6.74 -4.03
N LYS A 133 20.05 6.50 -3.95
CA LYS A 133 20.89 6.20 -5.11
C LYS A 133 20.41 4.91 -5.81
N ASP A 134 20.16 3.86 -5.04
CA ASP A 134 19.69 2.57 -5.53
C ASP A 134 18.28 2.66 -6.11
N CYS A 135 17.40 3.47 -5.51
CA CYS A 135 16.09 3.76 -6.09
C CYS A 135 16.21 4.39 -7.48
N ILE A 136 17.09 5.39 -7.64
CA ILE A 136 17.32 6.05 -8.93
C ILE A 136 17.86 5.06 -9.95
N GLU A 137 18.92 4.33 -9.61
CA GLU A 137 19.55 3.37 -10.52
C GLU A 137 18.55 2.29 -10.97
N ARG A 138 17.78 1.74 -10.05
CA ARG A 138 16.74 0.73 -10.35
C ARG A 138 15.67 1.28 -11.28
N VAL A 139 15.16 2.50 -11.03
CA VAL A 139 14.13 3.10 -11.89
C VAL A 139 14.69 3.48 -13.25
N MET A 140 15.94 3.97 -13.33
CA MET A 140 16.60 4.25 -14.61
C MET A 140 16.72 2.98 -15.45
N GLN A 141 17.10 1.84 -14.85
CA GLN A 141 17.18 0.56 -15.54
C GLN A 141 15.81 0.07 -16.06
N GLN A 142 14.74 0.32 -15.32
CA GLN A 142 13.39 -0.15 -15.67
C GLN A 142 12.65 0.75 -16.66
N ASN A 143 12.83 2.07 -16.57
CA ASN A 143 12.02 3.05 -17.27
C ASN A 143 12.81 3.88 -18.29
N GLY A 144 14.14 3.79 -18.30
CA GLY A 144 15.00 4.74 -19.00
C GLY A 144 14.85 6.17 -18.46
N GLY A 145 15.35 7.15 -19.22
CA GLY A 145 15.27 8.57 -18.88
C GLY A 145 16.50 9.13 -18.17
N THR A 146 16.51 10.44 -17.97
CA THR A 146 17.64 11.12 -17.32
C THR A 146 17.56 10.96 -15.80
N LYS A 147 18.71 11.02 -15.12
CA LYS A 147 18.78 11.01 -13.65
C LYS A 147 17.84 12.04 -13.02
N LYS A 148 17.80 13.26 -13.58
CA LYS A 148 16.95 14.37 -13.10
C LYS A 148 15.46 14.04 -13.22
N ASP A 149 15.03 13.45 -14.32
CA ASP A 149 13.63 13.06 -14.52
C ASP A 149 13.22 11.94 -13.56
N ILE A 150 14.12 10.98 -13.33
CA ILE A 150 13.90 9.89 -12.38
C ILE A 150 13.84 10.40 -10.94
N GLU A 151 14.74 11.29 -10.53
CA GLU A 151 14.68 11.93 -9.21
C GLU A 151 13.35 12.62 -9.00
N LYS A 152 12.94 13.48 -9.94
CA LYS A 152 11.65 14.17 -9.89
C LYS A 152 10.48 13.19 -9.82
N LYS A 153 10.54 12.08 -10.55
CA LYS A 153 9.50 11.04 -10.55
C LYS A 153 9.41 10.35 -9.19
N ILE A 154 10.54 9.95 -8.58
CA ILE A 154 10.56 9.34 -7.25
C ILE A 154 9.97 10.32 -6.22
N ASP A 155 10.43 11.57 -6.22
CA ASP A 155 9.92 12.59 -5.29
C ASP A 155 8.43 12.81 -5.43
N THR A 156 7.94 12.87 -6.67
CA THR A 156 6.51 13.07 -6.95
C THR A 156 5.67 11.90 -6.43
N ILE A 157 6.10 10.66 -6.65
CA ILE A 157 5.34 9.47 -6.25
C ILE A 157 5.38 9.27 -4.74
N ASP A 158 6.54 9.43 -4.11
CA ASP A 158 6.66 9.25 -2.66
C ASP A 158 6.00 10.38 -1.89
N LYS A 159 6.08 11.63 -2.38
CA LYS A 159 5.26 12.73 -1.84
C LYS A 159 3.77 12.41 -1.94
N TYR A 160 3.32 11.93 -3.09
CA TYR A 160 1.92 11.55 -3.28
C TYR A 160 1.49 10.47 -2.25
N ARG A 161 2.29 9.42 -2.07
CA ARG A 161 1.99 8.36 -1.09
C ARG A 161 1.95 8.90 0.35
N ALA A 162 2.87 9.80 0.69
CA ALA A 162 2.89 10.45 1.98
C ALA A 162 1.64 11.32 2.21
N ASP A 163 1.28 12.16 1.24
CA ASP A 163 0.11 13.05 1.32
C ASP A 163 -1.19 12.23 1.39
N TYR A 164 -1.32 11.18 0.58
CA TYR A 164 -2.46 10.25 0.59
C TYR A 164 -2.61 9.56 1.94
N TYR A 165 -1.52 8.96 2.45
CA TYR A 165 -1.53 8.29 3.74
C TYR A 165 -1.85 9.26 4.88
N LYS A 166 -1.25 10.46 4.86
CA LYS A 166 -1.52 11.50 5.86
C LYS A 166 -2.97 11.94 5.85
N TYR A 167 -3.57 12.09 4.66
CA TYR A 167 -4.97 12.47 4.50
C TYR A 167 -5.92 11.45 5.14
N TYR A 168 -5.78 10.17 4.80
CA TYR A 168 -6.72 9.13 5.24
C TYR A 168 -6.45 8.58 6.64
N THR A 169 -5.19 8.60 7.09
CA THR A 169 -4.80 7.98 8.37
C THR A 169 -4.44 9.00 9.46
N GLY A 170 -4.13 10.23 9.07
CA GLY A 170 -3.55 11.24 9.96
C GLY A 170 -2.10 10.97 10.37
N ARG A 171 -1.50 9.84 9.97
CA ARG A 171 -0.16 9.38 10.35
C ARG A 171 0.89 9.75 9.29
N GLU A 172 2.16 9.73 9.69
CA GLU A 172 3.29 9.95 8.78
C GLU A 172 3.66 8.65 8.07
N TRP A 173 3.61 8.63 6.74
CA TRP A 173 3.77 7.41 5.95
C TRP A 173 5.12 6.69 6.16
N ASN A 174 6.19 7.44 6.41
CA ASN A 174 7.53 6.91 6.60
C ASN A 174 7.90 6.68 8.08
N ASP A 175 6.94 6.81 8.99
CA ASP A 175 7.16 6.49 10.41
C ASP A 175 7.19 4.98 10.61
N ALA A 176 8.36 4.47 10.99
CA ALA A 176 8.57 3.04 11.24
C ALA A 176 7.64 2.48 12.31
N ARG A 177 7.09 3.31 13.22
CA ARG A 177 6.15 2.89 14.26
C ARG A 177 4.77 2.50 13.73
N ASN A 178 4.46 2.78 12.47
CA ASN A 178 3.22 2.34 11.84
C ASN A 178 3.28 0.90 11.33
N TYR A 179 4.47 0.29 11.31
CA TYR A 179 4.72 -0.99 10.68
C TYR A 179 5.39 -1.95 11.64
N ASP A 180 5.08 -3.24 11.52
CA ASP A 180 5.67 -4.27 12.38
C ASP A 180 7.10 -4.62 11.95
N PHE A 181 7.42 -4.48 10.65
CA PHE A 181 8.76 -4.78 10.14
C PHE A 181 9.17 -3.87 8.96
N CYS A 182 10.26 -3.13 9.14
CA CYS A 182 10.84 -2.24 8.12
C CYS A 182 12.14 -2.84 7.57
N LEU A 183 12.30 -2.90 6.25
CA LEU A 183 13.42 -3.58 5.60
C LEU A 183 14.02 -2.77 4.45
N ASP A 184 15.34 -2.59 4.49
CA ASP A 184 16.13 -2.10 3.36
C ASP A 184 16.33 -3.21 2.34
N THR A 185 15.77 -3.05 1.15
CA THR A 185 15.81 -4.04 0.07
C THR A 185 17.16 -4.16 -0.63
N THR A 186 18.14 -3.32 -0.27
CA THR A 186 19.51 -3.38 -0.79
C THR A 186 20.45 -4.11 0.15
N SER A 187 20.01 -4.43 1.36
CA SER A 187 20.84 -5.08 2.38
C SER A 187 21.27 -6.50 1.99
N LEU A 188 20.45 -7.21 1.21
CA LEU A 188 20.66 -8.59 0.78
C LEU A 188 20.03 -8.84 -0.60
N SER A 189 20.28 -10.00 -1.21
CA SER A 189 19.56 -10.43 -2.42
C SER A 189 18.07 -10.63 -2.12
N TYR A 190 17.21 -10.53 -3.13
CA TYR A 190 15.76 -10.72 -2.93
C TYR A 190 15.43 -12.10 -2.37
N GLU A 191 16.13 -13.15 -2.79
CA GLU A 191 15.96 -14.52 -2.28
C GLU A 191 16.23 -14.58 -0.78
N LYS A 192 17.28 -13.88 -0.31
CA LYS A 192 17.61 -13.80 1.11
C LYS A 192 16.65 -12.90 1.88
N LEU A 193 16.20 -11.79 1.30
CA LEU A 193 15.19 -10.94 1.92
C LEU A 193 13.85 -11.65 2.09
N VAL A 194 13.43 -12.47 1.10
CA VAL A 194 12.23 -13.31 1.25
C VAL A 194 12.42 -14.30 2.40
N GLN A 195 13.59 -14.95 2.53
CA GLN A 195 13.88 -15.82 3.67
C GLN A 195 13.78 -15.09 5.01
N VAL A 196 14.32 -13.86 5.10
CA VAL A 196 14.24 -13.03 6.31
C VAL A 196 12.78 -12.70 6.66
N VAL A 197 11.98 -12.28 5.67
CA VAL A 197 10.57 -11.96 5.91
C VAL A 197 9.78 -13.20 6.30
N LYS A 198 10.00 -14.35 5.65
CA LYS A 198 9.35 -15.63 6.02
C LYS A 198 9.69 -16.02 7.46
N ALA A 199 10.96 -15.95 7.84
CA ALA A 199 11.38 -16.25 9.22
C ALA A 199 10.72 -15.30 10.23
N TYR A 200 10.64 -14.01 9.93
CA TYR A 200 9.94 -13.04 10.77
C TYR A 200 8.45 -13.40 10.93
N LEU A 201 7.76 -13.75 9.85
CA LEU A 201 6.34 -14.16 9.87
C LEU A 201 6.16 -15.44 10.71
N GLU A 202 7.00 -16.46 10.51
CA GLU A 202 6.94 -17.72 11.26
C GLU A 202 7.17 -17.52 12.77
N ILE A 203 8.15 -16.70 13.14
CA ILE A 203 8.45 -16.40 14.55
C ILE A 203 7.32 -15.60 15.18
N SER A 204 6.83 -14.57 14.49
CA SER A 204 5.75 -13.72 15.01
C SER A 204 4.41 -14.46 15.16
N GLU A 205 4.11 -15.42 14.28
CA GLU A 205 2.94 -16.30 14.43
C GLU A 205 3.07 -17.25 15.65
N ALA A 206 4.29 -17.67 15.99
CA ALA A 206 4.54 -18.58 17.12
C ALA A 206 4.49 -17.89 18.50
N GLU A 207 4.68 -16.56 18.54
CA GLU A 207 4.59 -15.76 19.77
C GLU A 207 3.17 -15.28 20.08
N GLU A 208 2.23 -15.41 19.15
CA GLU A 208 0.82 -15.14 19.40
C GLU A 208 0.23 -16.19 20.36
N PRO A 209 -0.37 -15.77 21.49
CA PRO A 209 -0.88 -16.68 22.52
C PRO A 209 -2.07 -17.55 22.07
#